data_AF-A0A7S0CFA0-F1
#
_entry.id   AF-A0A7S0CFA0-F1
#
_cell.length_a   1.000
_cell.length_b   1.000
_cell.length_c   1.000
_cell.angle_alpha   90.00
_cell.angle_beta   90.00
_cell.angle_gamma   90.00
#
_symmetry.space_group_name_H-M   'P 1'
#
loop_
_entity.id
_entity.type
_entity.pdbx_description
1 polymer ?
#
loop_
_entity_poly.entity_id
_entity_poly.type
_entity_poly.pdbx_seq_one_letter_code
_entity_poly.pdbx_strand_id
1 'polypeptide(L)'
;RGKRLWQVPPNGQGVAGLIALVGLDVLEEEGLVDTATCCEEQRFHVLMEMMRLGFEDARNHVTDPDFITSSSKSIDWLLDRDRIGTRAKQLYHPTKSNISTQSAHPDPTPGTVSFQVVDNDGNATSVVNSNYMGFGTGIVPTGCGFTLQNRGYGFSRVEGHVNEYRPGKRPYHTIIPGLLTNVSGGGTGDGGLYATLSNMGGFMQPQGHLQLTVAMLSQNLDPQAAIDAPRFCIADGTRNGKLLLEEGVDSGVEEALKSMGHDIQTGVGGWGRGAFGRAQIIQRNEDTGMLWTGSDQRADGCAMGY
;
A
#
# COMPACT_ATOMS: atom_id res chain seq x y z
N ARG A 1 -3.59 -10.54 -13.01
CA ARG A 1 -2.85 -11.84 -13.13
C ARG A 1 -3.47 -13.00 -12.33
N GLY A 2 -4.77 -13.30 -12.49
CA GLY A 2 -5.41 -14.49 -11.85
C GLY A 2 -5.54 -14.49 -10.33
N LYS A 3 -5.03 -13.47 -9.63
CA LYS A 3 -5.16 -13.27 -8.17
C LYS A 3 -5.97 -12.01 -7.88
N ARG A 4 -6.57 -11.95 -6.70
CA ARG A 4 -7.32 -10.81 -6.17
C ARG A 4 -6.70 -10.34 -4.87
N LEU A 5 -6.35 -9.07 -4.79
CA LEU A 5 -5.98 -8.42 -3.53
C LEU A 5 -7.24 -7.91 -2.82
N TRP A 6 -7.39 -8.28 -1.55
CA TRP A 6 -8.45 -7.84 -0.66
C TRP A 6 -7.91 -6.85 0.35
N GLN A 7 -8.75 -5.86 0.67
CA GLN A 7 -8.47 -4.82 1.65
C GLN A 7 -9.72 -4.55 2.47
N VAL A 8 -9.53 -3.95 3.65
CA VAL A 8 -10.64 -3.44 4.47
C VAL A 8 -11.33 -2.29 3.72
N PRO A 9 -12.67 -2.22 3.71
CA PRO A 9 -13.40 -1.11 3.10
C PRO A 9 -13.08 0.25 3.77
N PRO A 10 -13.54 1.37 3.19
CA PRO A 10 -13.51 2.68 3.84
C PRO A 10 -14.02 2.59 5.29
N ASN A 11 -13.47 3.36 6.23
CA ASN A 11 -12.60 4.52 6.13
C ASN A 11 -11.08 4.22 5.97
N GLY A 12 -10.70 2.98 5.66
CA GLY A 12 -9.30 2.59 5.42
C GLY A 12 -8.73 3.08 4.09
N GLN A 13 -7.41 3.24 4.04
CA GLN A 13 -6.66 3.66 2.85
C GLN A 13 -6.32 2.53 1.86
N GLY A 14 -6.77 1.29 2.11
CA GLY A 14 -6.39 0.14 1.29
C GLY A 14 -6.84 0.30 -0.16
N VAL A 15 -7.93 1.04 -0.37
CA VAL A 15 -8.44 1.43 -1.68
C VAL A 15 -7.42 2.17 -2.54
N ALA A 16 -6.46 2.90 -1.96
CA ALA A 16 -5.40 3.58 -2.73
C ALA A 16 -4.55 2.56 -3.50
N GLY A 17 -4.15 1.47 -2.83
CA GLY A 17 -3.39 0.38 -3.46
C GLY A 17 -4.22 -0.40 -4.48
N LEU A 18 -5.52 -0.59 -4.21
CA LEU A 18 -6.43 -1.23 -5.18
C LEU A 18 -6.62 -0.39 -6.44
N ILE A 19 -6.81 0.93 -6.31
CA ILE A 19 -6.90 1.85 -7.45
C ILE A 19 -5.60 1.81 -8.27
N ALA A 20 -4.44 1.81 -7.60
CA ALA A 20 -3.15 1.69 -8.28
C ALA A 20 -3.02 0.37 -9.06
N LEU A 21 -3.42 -0.76 -8.46
CA LEU A 21 -3.42 -2.07 -9.13
C LEU A 21 -4.38 -2.11 -10.32
N VAL A 22 -5.61 -1.58 -10.19
CA VAL A 22 -6.57 -1.54 -11.29
C VAL A 22 -6.07 -0.66 -12.43
N GLY A 23 -5.47 0.49 -12.11
CA GLY A 23 -4.84 1.35 -13.11
C GLY A 23 -3.69 0.64 -13.82
N LEU A 24 -2.84 -0.08 -13.08
CA LEU A 24 -1.76 -0.88 -13.63
C LEU A 24 -2.27 -2.00 -14.55
N ASP A 25 -3.29 -2.76 -14.11
CA ASP A 25 -3.91 -3.83 -14.91
C ASP A 25 -4.43 -3.28 -16.25
N VAL A 26 -5.08 -2.11 -16.25
CA VAL A 26 -5.52 -1.44 -17.48
C VAL A 26 -4.35 -1.08 -18.39
N LEU A 27 -3.27 -0.53 -17.84
CA LEU A 27 -2.09 -0.16 -18.63
C LEU A 27 -1.40 -1.40 -19.23
N GLU A 28 -1.36 -2.52 -18.50
CA GLU A 28 -0.82 -3.80 -19.00
C GLU A 28 -1.70 -4.38 -20.11
N GLU A 29 -3.02 -4.40 -19.95
CA GLU A 29 -3.97 -4.90 -20.96
C GLU A 29 -3.92 -4.12 -22.28
N GLU A 30 -3.66 -2.81 -22.21
CA GLU A 30 -3.52 -1.92 -23.37
C GLU A 30 -2.10 -1.96 -23.97
N GLY A 31 -1.19 -2.78 -23.41
CA GLY A 31 0.18 -2.94 -23.89
C GLY A 31 1.06 -1.69 -23.69
N LEU A 32 0.68 -0.78 -22.80
CA LEU A 32 1.43 0.44 -22.50
C LEU A 32 2.62 0.19 -21.56
N VAL A 33 2.55 -0.91 -20.80
CA VAL A 33 3.60 -1.37 -19.89
C VAL A 33 3.48 -2.90 -19.73
N ASP A 34 4.57 -3.58 -19.43
CA ASP A 34 4.52 -4.97 -18.96
C ASP A 34 5.43 -5.12 -17.75
N THR A 35 4.85 -5.21 -16.56
CA THR A 35 5.61 -5.38 -15.33
C THR A 35 6.20 -6.78 -15.21
N ALA A 36 5.99 -7.74 -16.10
CA ALA A 36 6.81 -8.96 -16.07
C ALA A 36 8.19 -8.71 -16.66
N THR A 37 8.24 -7.98 -17.78
CA THR A 37 9.41 -7.95 -18.67
C THR A 37 10.13 -6.61 -18.74
N CYS A 38 9.52 -5.52 -18.25
CA CYS A 38 10.15 -4.20 -18.28
C CYS A 38 11.36 -4.11 -17.32
N CYS A 39 12.27 -3.19 -17.63
CA CYS A 39 13.39 -2.83 -16.76
C CYS A 39 12.91 -2.22 -15.44
N GLU A 40 13.81 -2.19 -14.45
CA GLU A 40 13.49 -1.79 -13.08
C GLU A 40 13.03 -0.33 -12.98
N GLU A 41 13.65 0.58 -13.72
CA GLU A 41 13.27 2.00 -13.75
C GLU A 41 11.87 2.22 -14.34
N GLN A 42 11.50 1.50 -15.41
CA GLN A 42 10.16 1.56 -15.99
C GLN A 42 9.11 1.03 -15.02
N ARG A 43 9.44 -0.06 -14.32
CA ARG A 43 8.59 -0.66 -13.30
C ARG A 43 8.39 0.28 -12.12
N PHE A 44 9.46 0.83 -11.57
CA PHE A 44 9.38 1.81 -10.48
C PHE A 44 8.56 3.02 -10.92
N HIS A 45 8.82 3.54 -12.12
CA HIS A 45 8.07 4.66 -12.66
C HIS A 45 6.57 4.40 -12.73
N VAL A 46 6.12 3.31 -13.34
CA VAL A 46 4.68 3.04 -13.46
C VAL A 46 4.03 2.80 -12.10
N LEU A 47 4.71 2.10 -11.18
CA LEU A 47 4.17 1.86 -9.83
C LEU A 47 4.05 3.17 -9.04
N MET A 48 5.03 4.07 -9.16
CA MET A 48 4.98 5.40 -8.53
C MET A 48 3.80 6.21 -9.07
N GLU A 49 3.62 6.27 -10.38
CA GLU A 49 2.53 7.04 -11.01
C GLU A 49 1.14 6.46 -10.65
N MET A 50 1.00 5.13 -10.63
CA MET A 50 -0.25 4.49 -10.21
C MET A 50 -0.54 4.69 -8.72
N MET A 51 0.48 4.71 -7.86
CA MET A 51 0.28 5.07 -6.45
C MET A 51 -0.11 6.53 -6.27
N ARG A 52 0.45 7.46 -7.06
CA ARG A 52 0.04 8.87 -7.04
C ARG A 52 -1.45 9.01 -7.38
N LEU A 53 -1.94 8.31 -8.40
CA LEU A 53 -3.37 8.22 -8.75
C LEU A 53 -4.18 7.67 -7.56
N GLY A 54 -3.76 6.54 -6.98
CA GLY A 54 -4.46 5.91 -5.87
C GLY A 54 -4.54 6.79 -4.62
N PHE A 55 -3.46 7.49 -4.28
CA PHE A 55 -3.43 8.43 -3.16
C PHE A 55 -4.31 9.66 -3.40
N GLU A 56 -4.27 10.23 -4.60
CA GLU A 56 -5.14 11.36 -4.97
C GLU A 56 -6.62 11.01 -4.75
N ASP A 57 -7.05 9.83 -5.19
CA ASP A 57 -8.43 9.38 -5.03
C ASP A 57 -8.77 9.10 -3.58
N ALA A 58 -7.91 8.35 -2.89
CA ALA A 58 -8.16 7.99 -1.51
C ALA A 58 -8.26 9.25 -0.63
N ARG A 59 -7.37 10.23 -0.80
CA ARG A 59 -7.37 11.47 -0.02
C ARG A 59 -8.62 12.31 -0.25
N ASN A 60 -9.08 12.41 -1.50
CA ASN A 60 -10.21 13.27 -1.86
C ASN A 60 -11.58 12.64 -1.56
N HIS A 61 -11.68 11.32 -1.49
CA HIS A 61 -12.98 10.63 -1.47
C HIS A 61 -13.20 9.68 -0.28
N VAL A 62 -12.15 9.12 0.33
CA VAL A 62 -12.33 8.17 1.45
C VAL A 62 -12.75 8.92 2.71
N THR A 63 -13.81 8.41 3.33
CA THR A 63 -14.36 8.89 4.59
C THR A 63 -15.02 7.71 5.33
N ASP A 64 -15.45 7.96 6.56
CA ASP A 64 -16.38 7.07 7.26
C ASP A 64 -17.62 6.74 6.39
N PRO A 65 -17.88 5.45 6.11
CA PRO A 65 -19.06 5.00 5.39
C PRO A 65 -20.39 5.54 5.94
N ASP A 66 -20.49 5.69 7.26
CA ASP A 66 -21.72 6.15 7.93
C ASP A 66 -22.02 7.64 7.65
N PHE A 67 -21.06 8.35 7.06
CA PHE A 67 -21.14 9.77 6.72
C PHE A 67 -21.06 10.02 5.20
N ILE A 68 -21.17 8.98 4.37
CA ILE A 68 -21.24 9.12 2.92
C ILE A 68 -22.62 9.67 2.52
N THR A 69 -22.64 10.84 1.89
CA THR A 69 -23.88 11.54 1.47
C THR A 69 -24.10 11.57 -0.03
N SER A 70 -23.21 10.97 -0.84
CA SER A 70 -23.28 10.98 -2.30
C SER A 70 -22.70 9.69 -2.88
N SER A 71 -23.26 9.24 -4.01
CA SER A 71 -22.81 8.05 -4.74
C SER A 71 -21.38 8.18 -5.30
N SER A 72 -20.90 9.40 -5.58
CA SER A 72 -19.52 9.66 -6.04
C SER A 72 -18.44 9.46 -4.96
N LYS A 73 -18.83 8.89 -3.82
CA LYS A 73 -17.96 8.54 -2.69
C LYS A 73 -18.16 7.09 -2.25
N SER A 74 -18.99 6.31 -2.96
CA SER A 74 -19.17 4.89 -2.67
C SER A 74 -17.93 4.09 -3.04
N ILE A 75 -17.79 2.91 -2.44
CA ILE A 75 -16.72 1.98 -2.80
C ILE A 75 -16.81 1.55 -4.28
N ASP A 76 -18.03 1.40 -4.80
CA ASP A 76 -18.26 1.04 -6.20
C ASP A 76 -17.74 2.12 -7.15
N TRP A 77 -17.95 3.39 -6.83
CA TRP A 77 -17.41 4.50 -7.63
C TRP A 77 -15.89 4.57 -7.51
N LEU A 78 -15.34 4.35 -6.31
CA LEU A 78 -13.90 4.40 -6.08
C LEU A 78 -13.16 3.28 -6.83
N LEU A 79 -13.76 2.10 -6.90
CA LEU A 79 -13.21 0.93 -7.58
C LEU A 79 -13.77 0.72 -9.00
N ASP A 80 -14.48 1.71 -9.54
CA ASP A 80 -14.99 1.67 -10.91
C ASP A 80 -13.81 1.57 -11.90
N ARG A 81 -13.72 0.43 -12.57
CA ARG A 81 -12.59 0.08 -13.42
C ARG A 81 -12.44 1.02 -14.61
N ASP A 82 -13.54 1.42 -15.24
CA ASP A 82 -13.50 2.27 -16.44
C ASP A 82 -13.05 3.69 -16.09
N ARG A 83 -13.51 4.22 -14.96
CA ARG A 83 -13.06 5.50 -14.40
C ARG A 83 -11.57 5.47 -14.08
N ILE A 84 -11.11 4.45 -13.35
CA ILE A 84 -9.70 4.29 -12.98
C ILE A 84 -8.85 4.17 -14.25
N GLY A 85 -9.24 3.30 -15.18
CA GLY A 85 -8.52 3.06 -16.42
C GLY A 85 -8.44 4.30 -17.31
N THR A 86 -9.53 5.06 -17.42
CA THR A 86 -9.54 6.35 -18.13
C THR A 86 -8.52 7.31 -17.52
N ARG A 87 -8.49 7.42 -16.19
CA ARG A 87 -7.53 8.30 -15.50
C ARG A 87 -6.10 7.81 -15.59
N ALA A 88 -5.86 6.51 -15.44
CA ALA A 88 -4.54 5.91 -15.61
C ALA A 88 -3.96 6.25 -16.99
N LYS A 89 -4.75 6.08 -18.06
CA LYS A 89 -4.35 6.42 -19.44
C LYS A 89 -4.13 7.92 -19.67
N GLN A 90 -4.92 8.78 -19.02
CA GLN A 90 -4.76 10.24 -19.12
C GLN A 90 -3.53 10.75 -18.37
N LEU A 91 -3.19 10.12 -17.25
CA LEU A 91 -2.18 10.62 -16.33
C LEU A 91 -0.81 9.96 -16.54
N TYR A 92 -0.75 8.72 -17.03
CA TYR A 92 0.50 8.00 -17.24
C TYR A 92 1.21 8.48 -18.52
N HIS A 93 2.51 8.74 -18.40
CA HIS A 93 3.39 8.98 -19.51
C HIS A 93 4.67 8.16 -19.29
N PRO A 94 5.16 7.36 -20.24
CA PRO A 94 6.19 6.33 -19.99
C PRO A 94 7.58 6.87 -19.63
N THR A 95 7.81 8.17 -19.82
CA THR A 95 9.10 8.83 -19.57
C THR A 95 8.95 10.15 -18.81
N LYS A 96 7.78 10.41 -18.21
CA LYS A 96 7.53 11.69 -17.54
C LYS A 96 6.60 11.51 -16.35
N SER A 97 7.05 11.97 -15.19
CA SER A 97 6.25 12.01 -13.98
C SER A 97 5.12 13.04 -14.08
N ASN A 98 4.02 12.77 -13.38
CA ASN A 98 2.83 13.62 -13.36
C ASN A 98 2.70 14.45 -12.07
N ILE A 99 3.84 14.83 -11.50
CA ILE A 99 3.91 15.72 -10.35
C ILE A 99 3.61 17.17 -10.77
N SER A 100 2.92 17.92 -9.92
CA SER A 100 2.85 19.39 -10.03
C SER A 100 3.88 20.04 -9.09
N THR A 101 4.25 21.29 -9.36
CA THR A 101 5.43 21.98 -8.82
C THR A 101 5.41 22.33 -7.31
N GLN A 102 4.67 21.60 -6.48
CA GLN A 102 4.67 21.80 -5.03
C GLN A 102 4.86 20.48 -4.29
N SER A 103 6.02 20.34 -3.65
CA SER A 103 6.33 19.24 -2.74
C SER A 103 5.82 19.61 -1.35
N ALA A 104 5.06 18.71 -0.70
CA ALA A 104 4.62 18.87 0.67
C ALA A 104 5.59 18.17 1.64
N HIS A 105 5.54 18.59 2.92
CA HIS A 105 6.44 18.12 3.96
C HIS A 105 6.15 16.66 4.36
N PRO A 106 7.17 15.89 4.78
CA PRO A 106 6.97 14.53 5.25
C PRO A 106 6.07 14.50 6.51
N ASP A 107 5.10 13.59 6.51
CA ASP A 107 4.33 13.24 7.70
C ASP A 107 5.17 12.38 8.67
N PRO A 108 4.89 12.43 9.99
CA PRO A 108 5.70 11.74 11.00
C PRO A 108 5.61 10.20 10.91
N THR A 109 6.66 9.55 11.42
CA THR A 109 6.86 8.10 11.37
C THR A 109 5.78 7.33 12.15
N PRO A 110 5.09 6.37 11.52
CA PRO A 110 4.00 5.61 12.16
C PRO A 110 4.51 4.53 13.13
N GLY A 111 3.80 4.36 14.25
CA GLY A 111 3.98 3.26 15.20
C GLY A 111 2.95 2.17 14.95
N THR A 112 3.20 1.32 13.95
CA THR A 112 2.30 0.22 13.56
C THR A 112 3.00 -1.11 13.80
N VAL A 113 2.23 -2.10 14.28
CA VAL A 113 2.63 -3.51 14.38
C VAL A 113 1.74 -4.35 13.46
N SER A 114 2.28 -5.40 12.85
CA SER A 114 1.52 -6.40 12.10
C SER A 114 2.01 -7.81 12.40
N PHE A 115 1.12 -8.78 12.24
CA PHE A 115 1.46 -10.20 12.28
C PHE A 115 0.48 -10.98 11.39
N GLN A 116 0.92 -12.16 10.99
CA GLN A 116 0.25 -13.03 10.04
C GLN A 116 0.19 -14.44 10.63
N VAL A 117 -0.94 -15.13 10.50
CA VAL A 117 -1.07 -16.53 10.93
C VAL A 117 -1.85 -17.29 9.87
N VAL A 118 -1.34 -18.46 9.50
CA VAL A 118 -2.05 -19.46 8.70
C VAL A 118 -1.91 -20.79 9.42
N ASP A 119 -3.02 -21.49 9.63
CA ASP A 119 -3.02 -22.81 10.29
C ASP A 119 -3.20 -23.96 9.29
N ASN A 120 -3.06 -25.18 9.79
CA ASN A 120 -3.17 -26.40 8.99
C ASN A 120 -4.61 -26.68 8.50
N ASP A 121 -5.62 -26.07 9.11
CA ASP A 121 -7.01 -26.16 8.67
C ASP A 121 -7.30 -25.18 7.50
N GLY A 122 -6.32 -24.36 7.13
CA GLY A 122 -6.43 -23.38 6.06
C GLY A 122 -7.03 -22.05 6.50
N ASN A 123 -7.21 -21.82 7.80
CA ASN A 123 -7.59 -20.50 8.29
C ASN A 123 -6.40 -19.54 8.14
N ALA A 124 -6.67 -18.31 7.75
CA ALA A 124 -5.66 -17.29 7.57
C ALA A 124 -6.12 -15.96 8.16
N THR A 125 -5.19 -15.25 8.79
CA THR A 125 -5.43 -13.90 9.28
C THR A 125 -4.25 -12.99 9.01
N SER A 126 -4.57 -11.79 8.55
CA SER A 126 -3.66 -10.65 8.50
C SER A 126 -4.13 -9.64 9.51
N VAL A 127 -3.29 -9.35 10.51
CA VAL A 127 -3.62 -8.42 11.58
C VAL A 127 -2.64 -7.26 11.55
N VAL A 128 -3.18 -6.04 11.65
CA VAL A 128 -2.39 -4.82 11.77
C VAL A 128 -3.04 -3.95 12.86
N ASN A 129 -2.25 -3.44 13.79
CA ASN A 129 -2.70 -2.60 14.90
C ASN A 129 -1.72 -1.44 15.14
N SER A 130 -2.21 -0.30 15.62
CA SER A 130 -1.41 0.92 15.76
C SER A 130 -2.09 1.98 16.62
N ASN A 131 -1.29 2.67 17.43
CA ASN A 131 -1.66 3.92 18.09
C ASN A 131 -1.58 5.16 17.17
N TYR A 132 -1.40 4.95 15.87
CA TYR A 132 -1.05 5.90 14.81
C TYR A 132 0.41 6.36 14.86
N MET A 133 0.75 7.40 15.61
CA MET A 133 2.14 7.88 15.70
C MET A 133 2.80 7.36 16.97
N GLY A 134 3.71 6.37 16.86
CA GLY A 134 4.44 5.83 18.01
C GLY A 134 3.53 5.45 19.20
N PHE A 135 3.74 6.10 20.35
CA PHE A 135 2.94 5.96 21.56
C PHE A 135 1.56 6.64 21.52
N GLY A 136 1.11 7.12 20.36
CA GLY A 136 -0.14 7.83 20.19
C GLY A 136 -0.09 9.22 20.82
N THR A 137 -1.00 9.49 21.76
CA THR A 137 -1.07 10.76 22.49
C THR A 137 -0.02 10.87 23.59
N GLY A 138 0.59 9.76 24.01
CA GLY A 138 1.42 9.68 25.22
C GLY A 138 0.61 9.69 26.54
N ILE A 139 -0.72 9.84 26.47
CA ILE A 139 -1.59 9.79 27.65
C ILE A 139 -1.74 8.33 28.09
N VAL A 140 -1.42 8.05 29.35
CA VAL A 140 -1.58 6.73 29.98
C VAL A 140 -2.69 6.83 31.03
N PRO A 141 -3.81 6.11 30.89
CA PRO A 141 -4.83 6.06 31.92
C PRO A 141 -4.26 5.45 33.21
N THR A 142 -4.59 6.06 34.36
CA THR A 142 -4.06 5.66 35.67
C THR A 142 -4.31 4.18 35.94
N GLY A 143 -3.24 3.42 36.18
CA GLY A 143 -3.31 1.99 36.50
C GLY A 143 -3.47 1.05 35.30
N CYS A 144 -3.54 1.55 34.07
CA CYS A 144 -3.83 0.73 32.89
C CYS A 144 -2.59 0.23 32.12
N GLY A 145 -1.45 0.93 32.21
CA GLY A 145 -0.20 0.49 31.57
C GLY A 145 -0.17 0.55 30.03
N PHE A 146 -1.14 1.21 29.39
CA PHE A 146 -1.16 1.43 27.93
C PHE A 146 -1.39 2.90 27.59
N THR A 147 -0.94 3.32 26.41
CA THR A 147 -1.15 4.68 25.90
C THR A 147 -2.40 4.78 25.02
N LEU A 148 -3.03 5.95 24.98
CA LEU A 148 -4.17 6.23 24.09
C LEU A 148 -3.70 6.62 22.68
N GLN A 149 -4.33 6.07 21.64
CA GLN A 149 -4.05 6.40 20.24
C GLN A 149 -4.29 7.89 19.92
N ASN A 150 -3.52 8.45 18.97
CA ASN A 150 -3.75 9.80 18.43
C ASN A 150 -4.40 9.79 17.04
N ARG A 151 -5.21 8.76 16.74
CA ARG A 151 -5.82 8.51 15.43
C ARG A 151 -6.68 9.66 14.90
N GLY A 152 -7.23 10.50 15.78
CA GLY A 152 -7.98 11.70 15.41
C GLY A 152 -7.18 12.69 14.53
N TYR A 153 -5.85 12.61 14.52
CA TYR A 153 -5.02 13.39 13.59
C TYR A 153 -5.28 13.04 12.12
N GLY A 154 -5.87 11.88 11.84
CA GLY A 154 -6.29 11.51 10.49
C GLY A 154 -7.43 12.36 9.91
N PHE A 155 -8.10 13.23 10.67
CA PHE A 155 -9.11 14.15 10.13
C PHE A 155 -8.47 15.29 9.32
N SER A 156 -9.15 15.70 8.26
CA SER A 156 -8.79 16.90 7.51
C SER A 156 -9.15 18.16 8.30
N ARG A 157 -8.30 19.17 8.20
CA ARG A 157 -8.55 20.52 8.73
C ARG A 157 -9.17 21.47 7.70
N VAL A 158 -9.37 20.98 6.47
CA VAL A 158 -9.98 21.76 5.39
C VAL A 158 -11.49 21.70 5.56
N GLU A 159 -12.12 22.86 5.74
CA GLU A 159 -13.57 23.00 5.86
C GLU A 159 -14.28 22.39 4.64
N GLY A 160 -15.33 21.61 4.88
CA GLY A 160 -16.09 20.93 3.82
C GLY A 160 -15.42 19.72 3.19
N HIS A 161 -14.19 19.36 3.61
CA HIS A 161 -13.51 18.16 3.13
C HIS A 161 -14.27 16.89 3.53
N VAL A 162 -14.27 15.85 2.70
CA VAL A 162 -15.03 14.61 2.96
C VAL A 162 -14.66 13.96 4.29
N ASN A 163 -13.41 14.12 4.69
CA ASN A 163 -12.83 13.62 5.94
C ASN A 163 -12.65 14.73 7.00
N GLU A 164 -13.45 15.79 6.97
CA GLU A 164 -13.57 16.76 8.07
C GLU A 164 -14.11 16.09 9.34
N TYR A 165 -13.67 16.55 10.52
CA TYR A 165 -14.11 16.05 11.82
C TYR A 165 -15.62 16.22 12.02
N ARG A 166 -16.28 15.18 12.55
CA ARG A 166 -17.64 15.23 13.08
C ARG A 166 -17.77 14.34 14.32
N PRO A 167 -18.64 14.67 15.28
CA PRO A 167 -18.93 13.78 16.40
C PRO A 167 -19.38 12.40 15.91
N GLY A 168 -18.83 11.33 16.48
CA GLY A 168 -19.16 9.94 16.13
C GLY A 168 -18.55 9.42 14.81
N LYS A 169 -17.88 10.28 14.04
CA LYS A 169 -17.21 9.90 12.78
C LYS A 169 -15.84 9.29 13.06
N ARG A 170 -15.45 8.31 12.25
CA ARG A 170 -14.10 7.71 12.23
C ARG A 170 -13.22 8.47 11.22
N PRO A 171 -11.98 8.84 11.58
CA PRO A 171 -11.05 9.54 10.67
C PRO A 171 -10.50 8.60 9.60
N TYR A 172 -10.07 9.12 8.45
CA TYR A 172 -9.29 8.38 7.46
C TYR A 172 -8.20 7.53 8.13
N HIS A 173 -8.17 6.24 7.80
CA HIS A 173 -7.43 5.26 8.57
C HIS A 173 -6.28 4.64 7.78
N THR A 174 -5.07 4.72 8.33
CA THR A 174 -3.88 4.22 7.62
C THR A 174 -3.69 2.70 7.73
N ILE A 175 -4.26 2.05 8.74
CA ILE A 175 -4.04 0.62 8.97
C ILE A 175 -4.77 -0.22 7.93
N ILE A 176 -4.02 -1.08 7.23
CA ILE A 176 -4.57 -1.97 6.21
C ILE A 176 -3.99 -3.39 6.31
N PRO A 177 -4.75 -4.38 6.79
CA PRO A 177 -4.41 -5.79 6.54
C PRO A 177 -4.79 -6.18 5.11
N GLY A 178 -3.98 -7.03 4.47
CA GLY A 178 -4.22 -7.53 3.12
C GLY A 178 -4.29 -9.05 3.05
N LEU A 179 -5.12 -9.54 2.14
CA LEU A 179 -5.15 -10.95 1.72
C LEU A 179 -5.11 -11.01 0.19
N LEU A 180 -4.33 -11.94 -0.36
CA LEU A 180 -4.41 -12.33 -1.75
C LEU A 180 -5.07 -13.68 -1.86
N THR A 181 -6.04 -13.79 -2.75
CA THR A 181 -6.72 -15.05 -3.06
C THR A 181 -6.69 -15.32 -4.55
N ASN A 182 -6.93 -16.58 -4.95
CA ASN A 182 -7.05 -16.92 -6.35
C ASN A 182 -8.40 -16.43 -6.91
N VAL A 183 -8.45 -16.07 -8.19
CA VAL A 183 -9.73 -15.82 -8.84
C VAL A 183 -10.29 -17.16 -9.34
N SER A 184 -11.42 -17.61 -8.78
CA SER A 184 -12.09 -18.82 -9.27
C SER A 184 -12.78 -18.59 -10.62
N GLY A 185 -12.71 -19.57 -11.52
CA GLY A 185 -13.32 -19.53 -12.86
C GLY A 185 -14.83 -19.75 -12.88
N GLY A 186 -15.61 -19.08 -12.02
CA GLY A 186 -17.07 -19.03 -12.14
C GLY A 186 -17.90 -19.74 -11.06
N GLY A 187 -17.52 -19.66 -9.79
CA GLY A 187 -18.37 -20.03 -8.66
C GLY A 187 -18.14 -19.08 -7.50
N THR A 188 -19.10 -18.94 -6.58
CA THR A 188 -19.15 -17.94 -5.49
C THR A 188 -18.05 -18.07 -4.41
N GLY A 189 -16.92 -18.71 -4.72
CA GLY A 189 -15.75 -18.86 -3.87
C GLY A 189 -14.58 -17.99 -4.32
N ASP A 190 -13.82 -17.48 -3.35
CA ASP A 190 -12.61 -16.67 -3.45
C ASP A 190 -11.36 -17.43 -3.94
N GLY A 191 -11.52 -18.58 -4.60
CA GLY A 191 -10.45 -19.38 -5.20
C GLY A 191 -9.41 -19.94 -4.21
N GLY A 192 -9.58 -19.71 -2.90
CA GLY A 192 -8.64 -20.08 -1.86
C GLY A 192 -7.50 -19.08 -1.66
N LEU A 193 -6.88 -19.13 -0.48
CA LEU A 193 -5.76 -18.27 -0.10
C LEU A 193 -4.55 -18.48 -1.03
N TYR A 194 -4.03 -17.37 -1.55
CA TYR A 194 -2.71 -17.31 -2.17
C TYR A 194 -1.66 -16.83 -1.16
N ALA A 195 -1.91 -15.69 -0.51
CA ALA A 195 -1.00 -15.17 0.50
C ALA A 195 -1.71 -14.23 1.49
N THR A 196 -1.21 -14.17 2.72
CA THR A 196 -1.46 -13.03 3.60
C THR A 196 -0.45 -11.93 3.33
N LEU A 197 -0.83 -10.67 3.55
CA LEU A 197 0.01 -9.52 3.21
C LEU A 197 -0.15 -8.39 4.22
N SER A 198 0.97 -7.98 4.79
CA SER A 198 1.06 -6.68 5.46
C SER A 198 2.38 -6.00 5.13
N ASN A 199 2.36 -4.67 5.10
CA ASN A 199 3.56 -3.85 5.18
C ASN A 199 3.29 -2.69 6.12
N MET A 200 3.93 -2.63 7.29
CA MET A 200 3.73 -1.55 8.28
C MET A 200 4.22 -0.20 7.75
N GLY A 201 3.78 0.91 8.34
CA GLY A 201 4.38 2.23 8.06
C GLY A 201 3.43 3.29 7.46
N GLY A 202 2.21 3.43 7.99
CA GLY A 202 1.34 4.59 7.66
C GLY A 202 1.05 4.71 6.18
N PHE A 203 1.46 5.79 5.51
CA PHE A 203 1.24 5.93 4.06
C PHE A 203 2.08 4.96 3.21
N MET A 204 3.09 4.31 3.80
CA MET A 204 3.82 3.21 3.15
C MET A 204 2.98 1.94 2.94
N GLN A 205 1.90 1.74 3.71
CA GLN A 205 1.17 0.47 3.66
C GLN A 205 0.58 0.18 2.26
N PRO A 206 -0.20 1.09 1.61
CA PRO A 206 -0.77 0.82 0.29
C PRO A 206 0.27 0.63 -0.80
N GLN A 207 1.31 1.47 -0.81
CA GLN A 207 2.39 1.41 -1.80
C GLN A 207 3.30 0.19 -1.57
N GLY A 208 3.46 -0.27 -0.33
CA GLY A 208 4.10 -1.54 -0.03
C GLY A 208 3.25 -2.74 -0.48
N HIS A 209 1.93 -2.69 -0.25
CA HIS A 209 1.04 -3.74 -0.72
C HIS A 209 1.06 -3.86 -2.26
N LEU A 210 1.10 -2.73 -2.98
CA LEU A 210 1.30 -2.71 -4.43
C LEU A 210 2.64 -3.36 -4.80
N GLN A 211 3.75 -2.86 -4.26
CA GLN A 211 5.10 -3.34 -4.60
C GLN A 211 5.27 -4.84 -4.33
N LEU A 212 4.84 -5.32 -3.16
CA LEU A 212 4.91 -6.74 -2.79
C LEU A 212 4.00 -7.61 -3.68
N THR A 213 2.81 -7.11 -4.04
CA THR A 213 1.91 -7.82 -4.96
C THR A 213 2.55 -7.95 -6.35
N VAL A 214 3.13 -6.88 -6.89
CA VAL A 214 3.81 -6.90 -8.19
C VAL A 214 5.07 -7.78 -8.14
N ALA A 215 5.84 -7.74 -7.04
CA ALA A 215 6.99 -8.60 -6.85
C ALA A 215 6.61 -10.09 -6.89
N MET A 216 5.60 -10.50 -6.13
CA MET A 216 5.17 -11.90 -6.10
C MET A 216 4.50 -12.34 -7.41
N LEU A 217 3.68 -11.49 -8.05
CA LEU A 217 2.85 -11.90 -9.19
C LEU A 217 3.45 -11.60 -10.57
N SER A 218 4.22 -10.54 -10.70
CA SER A 218 4.84 -10.15 -11.97
C SER A 218 6.29 -10.58 -12.07
N GLN A 219 7.05 -10.52 -10.98
CA GLN A 219 8.46 -10.95 -10.94
C GLN A 219 8.63 -12.40 -10.47
N ASN A 220 7.55 -13.05 -10.00
CA ASN A 220 7.57 -14.41 -9.48
C ASN A 220 8.58 -14.61 -8.33
N LEU A 221 8.75 -13.58 -7.50
CA LEU A 221 9.58 -13.66 -6.30
C LEU A 221 8.84 -14.43 -5.19
N ASP A 222 9.59 -15.26 -4.46
CA ASP A 222 9.10 -15.86 -3.24
C ASP A 222 8.86 -14.80 -2.13
N PRO A 223 8.18 -15.13 -1.03
CA PRO A 223 7.82 -14.16 0.00
C PRO A 223 9.02 -13.40 0.59
N GLN A 224 10.15 -14.08 0.82
CA GLN A 224 11.32 -13.44 1.42
C GLN A 224 12.03 -12.55 0.39
N ALA A 225 12.21 -13.04 -0.84
CA ALA A 225 12.80 -12.25 -1.92
C ALA A 225 11.96 -11.00 -2.25
N ALA A 226 10.63 -11.11 -2.26
CA ALA A 226 9.73 -9.97 -2.46
C ALA A 226 9.86 -8.93 -1.33
N ILE A 227 10.04 -9.39 -0.09
CA ILE A 227 10.25 -8.53 1.08
C ILE A 227 11.62 -7.84 1.04
N ASP A 228 12.66 -8.57 0.63
CA ASP A 228 14.04 -8.06 0.61
C ASP A 228 14.31 -7.08 -0.53
N ALA A 229 13.52 -7.12 -1.60
CA ALA A 229 13.61 -6.19 -2.71
C ALA A 229 13.60 -4.71 -2.22
N PRO A 230 14.47 -3.84 -2.79
CA PRO A 230 14.45 -2.41 -2.49
C PRO A 230 13.10 -1.77 -2.82
N ARG A 231 12.69 -0.78 -2.03
CA ARG A 231 11.38 -0.13 -2.17
C ARG A 231 11.50 1.36 -2.45
N PHE A 232 10.42 1.91 -3.01
CA PHE A 232 10.15 3.34 -2.98
C PHE A 232 9.05 3.68 -1.98
N CYS A 233 9.01 4.94 -1.54
CA CYS A 233 8.00 5.47 -0.65
C CYS A 233 7.65 6.91 -1.03
N ILE A 234 6.39 7.19 -1.36
CA ILE A 234 5.87 8.55 -1.39
C ILE A 234 5.57 8.94 0.06
N ALA A 235 6.43 9.77 0.66
CA ALA A 235 6.56 9.88 2.11
C ALA A 235 5.27 10.32 2.84
N ASP A 236 4.55 11.27 2.25
CA ASP A 236 3.34 11.86 2.84
C ASP A 236 2.05 11.22 2.30
N GLY A 237 2.13 10.22 1.41
CA GLY A 237 0.96 9.62 0.76
C GLY A 237 0.08 10.61 -0.01
N THR A 238 0.68 11.62 -0.65
CA THR A 238 -0.02 12.56 -1.55
C THR A 238 0.51 12.45 -2.97
N ARG A 239 -0.26 12.94 -3.95
CA ARG A 239 0.15 12.95 -5.36
C ARG A 239 1.48 13.63 -5.60
N ASN A 240 1.84 14.66 -4.85
CA ASN A 240 3.11 15.39 -5.01
C ASN A 240 4.09 15.13 -3.86
N GLY A 241 3.87 14.07 -3.10
CA GLY A 241 4.75 13.69 -2.01
C GLY A 241 6.18 13.49 -2.46
N LYS A 242 7.11 13.88 -1.59
CA LYS A 242 8.53 13.60 -1.75
C LYS A 242 8.73 12.09 -1.90
N LEU A 243 9.43 11.69 -2.95
CA LEU A 243 9.74 10.29 -3.18
C LEU A 243 11.03 9.92 -2.45
N LEU A 244 10.98 8.85 -1.69
CA LEU A 244 12.14 8.23 -1.05
C LEU A 244 12.47 6.95 -1.81
N LEU A 245 13.75 6.70 -2.01
CA LEU A 245 14.25 5.49 -2.64
C LEU A 245 15.29 4.83 -1.73
N GLU A 246 15.11 3.54 -1.50
CA GLU A 246 15.91 2.78 -0.56
C GLU A 246 17.33 2.56 -1.05
N GLU A 247 18.28 2.40 -0.11
CA GLU A 247 19.59 1.87 -0.46
C GLU A 247 19.48 0.49 -1.14
N GLY A 248 20.34 0.22 -2.12
CA GLY A 248 20.35 -1.03 -2.88
C GLY A 248 19.69 -0.95 -4.26
N VAL A 249 19.05 0.17 -4.59
CA VAL A 249 18.64 0.46 -5.98
C VAL A 249 19.86 0.88 -6.80
N ASP A 250 19.98 0.37 -8.03
CA ASP A 250 21.09 0.68 -8.93
C ASP A 250 21.12 2.18 -9.30
N SER A 251 22.32 2.77 -9.39
CA SER A 251 22.48 4.19 -9.69
C SER A 251 21.91 4.59 -11.06
N GLY A 252 21.95 3.70 -12.05
CA GLY A 252 21.34 3.92 -13.35
C GLY A 252 19.82 4.03 -13.28
N VAL A 253 19.18 3.25 -12.40
CA VAL A 253 17.74 3.35 -12.11
C VAL A 253 17.43 4.69 -11.43
N GLU A 254 18.25 5.12 -10.47
CA GLU A 254 18.09 6.42 -9.81
C GLU A 254 18.15 7.59 -10.80
N GLU A 255 19.15 7.58 -11.69
CA GLU A 255 19.35 8.60 -12.72
C GLU A 255 18.21 8.60 -13.74
N ALA A 256 17.78 7.41 -14.18
CA ALA A 256 16.65 7.27 -15.10
C ALA A 256 15.36 7.86 -14.50
N LEU A 257 15.03 7.56 -13.25
CA LEU A 257 13.83 8.08 -12.60
C LEU A 257 13.91 9.61 -12.39
N LYS A 258 15.09 10.15 -12.03
CA LYS A 258 15.30 11.61 -11.97
C LYS A 258 15.12 12.24 -13.35
N SER A 259 15.60 11.60 -14.43
CA SER A 259 15.43 12.11 -15.80
C SER A 259 13.97 12.12 -16.27
N MET A 260 13.14 11.20 -15.76
CA MET A 260 11.68 11.23 -15.93
C MET A 260 10.99 12.33 -15.10
N GLY A 261 11.73 13.08 -14.29
CA GLY A 261 11.25 14.22 -13.53
C GLY A 261 10.75 13.90 -12.12
N HIS A 262 11.01 12.71 -11.58
CA HIS A 262 10.68 12.40 -10.19
C HIS A 262 11.62 13.17 -9.23
N ASP A 263 11.04 13.80 -8.20
CA ASP A 263 11.79 14.41 -7.08
C ASP A 263 12.13 13.33 -6.03
N ILE A 264 13.33 12.75 -6.16
CA ILE A 264 13.76 11.57 -5.39
C ILE A 264 14.88 11.92 -4.41
N GLN A 265 14.68 11.56 -3.15
CA GLN A 265 15.76 11.35 -2.20
C GLN A 265 16.23 9.89 -2.25
N THR A 266 17.46 9.68 -2.70
CA THR A 266 18.03 8.34 -2.89
C THR A 266 18.95 7.91 -1.75
N GLY A 267 19.36 6.64 -1.74
CA GLY A 267 20.30 6.09 -0.75
C GLY A 267 19.78 6.12 0.70
N VAL A 268 18.46 5.99 0.91
CA VAL A 268 17.89 5.97 2.27
C VAL A 268 18.22 4.63 2.94
N GLY A 269 19.29 4.63 3.73
CA GLY A 269 19.85 3.47 4.40
C GLY A 269 19.73 3.47 5.93
N GLY A 270 20.25 2.41 6.56
CA GLY A 270 20.30 2.25 8.02
C GLY A 270 18.93 2.41 8.70
N TRP A 271 18.87 3.17 9.80
CA TRP A 271 17.60 3.44 10.51
C TRP A 271 16.55 4.17 9.65
N GLY A 272 16.98 4.88 8.59
CA GLY A 272 16.09 5.55 7.65
C GLY A 272 15.19 4.57 6.89
N ARG A 273 15.58 3.29 6.79
CA ARG A 273 14.81 2.24 6.11
C ARG A 273 13.44 1.98 6.73
N GLY A 274 13.20 2.46 7.96
CA GLY A 274 11.86 2.46 8.56
C GLY A 274 10.79 3.18 7.73
N ALA A 275 11.18 4.09 6.83
CA ALA A 275 10.27 4.76 5.89
C ALA A 275 9.66 3.81 4.84
N PHE A 276 10.33 2.68 4.54
CA PHE A 276 9.87 1.67 3.57
C PHE A 276 9.04 0.55 4.19
N GLY A 277 8.70 0.72 5.47
CA GLY A 277 7.84 -0.21 6.16
C GLY A 277 8.52 -1.50 6.56
N ARG A 278 7.69 -2.41 7.06
CA ARG A 278 8.11 -3.71 7.59
C ARG A 278 7.04 -4.72 7.20
N ALA A 279 7.37 -5.59 6.27
CA ALA A 279 6.46 -6.54 5.68
C ALA A 279 6.47 -7.91 6.39
N GLN A 280 5.32 -8.57 6.37
CA GLN A 280 5.15 -9.95 6.81
C GLN A 280 4.22 -10.63 5.82
N ILE A 281 4.65 -11.78 5.28
CA ILE A 281 3.92 -12.54 4.26
C ILE A 281 3.92 -14.02 4.64
N ILE A 282 2.77 -14.66 4.51
CA ILE A 282 2.65 -16.13 4.47
C ILE A 282 1.93 -16.48 3.16
N GLN A 283 2.65 -17.10 2.24
CA GLN A 283 2.14 -17.61 0.97
C GLN A 283 1.81 -19.08 1.11
N ARG A 284 0.69 -19.50 0.52
CA ARG A 284 0.30 -20.90 0.41
C ARG A 284 0.54 -21.37 -1.03
N ASN A 285 1.39 -22.38 -1.20
CA ASN A 285 1.55 -23.05 -2.49
C ASN A 285 0.24 -23.77 -2.86
N GLU A 286 -0.27 -23.52 -4.07
CA GLU A 286 -1.58 -24.04 -4.49
C GLU A 286 -1.59 -25.55 -4.66
N ASP A 287 -0.53 -26.12 -5.23
CA ASP A 287 -0.45 -27.54 -5.58
C ASP A 287 -0.20 -28.42 -4.35
N THR A 288 0.68 -27.98 -3.45
CA THR A 288 1.16 -28.76 -2.30
C THR A 288 0.51 -28.36 -0.98
N GLY A 289 -0.09 -27.18 -0.90
CA GLY A 289 -0.56 -26.58 0.36
C GLY A 289 0.55 -26.09 1.28
N MET A 290 1.83 -26.24 0.89
CA MET A 290 2.98 -25.82 1.68
C MET A 290 2.96 -24.32 1.95
N LEU A 291 3.31 -23.92 3.17
CA LEU A 291 3.36 -22.52 3.59
C LEU A 291 4.80 -21.99 3.50
N TRP A 292 4.97 -20.91 2.73
CA TRP A 292 6.22 -20.18 2.62
C TRP A 292 6.03 -18.82 3.28
N THR A 293 7.05 -18.33 3.97
CA THR A 293 6.91 -17.11 4.76
C THR A 293 8.17 -16.28 4.68
N GLY A 294 8.00 -14.96 4.77
CA GLY A 294 9.09 -14.02 4.87
C GLY A 294 8.81 -12.96 5.94
N SER A 295 9.89 -12.50 6.56
CA SER A 295 9.87 -11.45 7.60
C SER A 295 10.87 -10.36 7.22
N ASP A 296 10.47 -9.10 7.41
CA ASP A 296 11.26 -7.96 6.95
C ASP A 296 12.52 -7.72 7.77
N GLN A 297 13.69 -7.79 7.11
CA GLN A 297 15.00 -7.51 7.71
C GLN A 297 15.19 -6.06 8.17
N ARG A 298 14.29 -5.13 7.81
CA ARG A 298 14.36 -3.70 8.22
C ARG A 298 13.97 -3.49 9.68
N ALA A 299 13.58 -4.53 10.41
CA ALA A 299 13.31 -4.49 11.84
C ALA A 299 13.46 -5.87 12.47
N ASP A 300 13.54 -5.91 13.81
CA ASP A 300 13.42 -7.16 14.54
C ASP A 300 12.05 -7.80 14.25
N GLY A 301 12.09 -9.07 13.87
CA GLY A 301 10.94 -9.85 13.46
C GLY A 301 11.36 -11.29 13.18
N CYS A 302 10.39 -12.19 13.03
CA CYS A 302 10.68 -13.56 12.65
C CYS A 302 9.52 -14.17 11.87
N ALA A 303 9.86 -15.18 11.09
CA ALA A 303 8.92 -16.11 10.49
C ALA A 303 9.15 -17.49 11.12
N MET A 304 8.08 -18.13 11.59
CA MET A 304 8.15 -19.41 12.29
C MET A 304 7.05 -20.35 11.77
N GLY A 305 7.38 -21.62 11.59
CA GLY A 305 6.46 -22.68 11.20
C GLY A 305 6.63 -23.91 12.09
N TYR A 306 5.63 -24.78 12.08
CA TYR A 306 5.60 -26.05 12.82
C TYR A 306 4.91 -27.13 12.00
#